data_AF-A0A4Y2HR81-F1
#
_entry.id   AF-A0A4Y2HR81-F1
#
_cell.length_a   1.000
_cell.length_b   1.000
_cell.length_c   1.000
_cell.angle_alpha   90.00
_cell.angle_beta   90.00
_cell.angle_gamma   90.00
#
_symmetry.space_group_name_H-M   'P 1'
#
loop_
_entity.id
_entity.type
_entity.pdbx_description
1 polymer ?
#
loop_
_entity_poly.entity_id
_entity_poly.type
_entity_poly.pdbx_seq_one_letter_code
_entity_poly.pdbx_strand_id
1 'polypeptide(L)'
;MILQTSEVDWESFSKENKLTEDVIRSLRNQVKWNLISQYQNLSEDFILEFRNSVDWSAICMYQILSEKFMSENQSLILWDLVSQYQSLSEEFILQFKNKLDWERISRYQKLNGSFIIENVDRLNMTLVSKYQTLSEHTIHVLEDVVNWDEIFKHQELPSTFIIKHIDKISDCDTLQNKYLHDGVINTIFKRQVLMLLGKICAKI
;
A
#
# COMPACT_ATOMS: atom_id res chain seq x y z
N MET A 1 10.20 11.77 -57.09
CA MET A 1 10.60 11.46 -55.71
C MET A 1 9.33 11.49 -54.87
N ILE A 2 8.70 10.33 -54.68
CA ILE A 2 7.46 10.23 -53.91
C ILE A 2 7.89 10.31 -52.45
N LEU A 3 7.51 11.39 -51.76
CA LEU A 3 7.69 11.50 -50.32
C LEU A 3 6.75 10.45 -49.70
N GLN A 4 7.31 9.31 -49.30
CA GLN A 4 6.65 8.41 -48.36
C GLN A 4 6.52 9.19 -47.05
N THR A 5 5.33 9.72 -46.77
CA THR A 5 4.97 10.08 -45.40
C THR A 5 5.02 8.78 -44.61
N SER A 6 5.99 8.65 -43.71
CA SER A 6 6.02 7.56 -42.75
C SER A 6 4.67 7.53 -42.04
N GLU A 7 3.96 6.41 -42.15
CA GLU A 7 2.72 6.17 -41.41
C GLU A 7 2.98 6.46 -39.93
N VAL A 8 2.11 7.27 -39.31
CA VAL A 8 2.27 7.66 -37.90
C VAL A 8 2.07 6.42 -37.04
N ASP A 9 3.08 6.07 -36.25
CA ASP A 9 2.94 5.04 -35.21
C ASP A 9 2.10 5.59 -34.05
N TRP A 10 0.83 5.21 -34.04
CA TRP A 10 -0.13 5.66 -33.03
C TRP A 10 0.13 5.08 -31.63
N GLU A 11 0.87 3.98 -31.50
CA GLU A 11 1.23 3.43 -30.19
C GLU A 11 2.28 4.31 -29.52
N SER A 12 3.44 4.49 -30.16
CA SER A 12 4.47 5.40 -29.66
C SER A 12 3.95 6.83 -29.53
N PHE A 13 3.11 7.29 -30.47
CA PHE A 13 2.50 8.62 -30.38
C PHE A 13 1.68 8.80 -29.11
N SER A 14 0.83 7.82 -28.77
CA SER A 14 -0.07 7.89 -27.61
C SER A 14 0.65 7.71 -26.27
N LYS A 15 1.78 6.99 -26.27
CA LYS A 15 2.52 6.64 -25.05
C LYS A 15 3.61 7.64 -24.69
N GLU A 16 4.43 8.03 -25.67
CA GLU A 16 5.75 8.62 -25.38
C GLU A 16 5.73 10.15 -25.40
N ASN A 17 4.82 10.74 -26.18
CA ASN A 17 4.69 12.19 -26.25
C ASN A 17 3.93 12.71 -25.03
N LYS A 18 4.34 13.85 -24.47
CA LYS A 18 3.49 14.63 -23.55
C LYS A 18 2.43 15.34 -24.38
N LEU A 19 1.30 14.68 -24.60
CA LEU A 19 0.20 15.22 -25.38
C LEU A 19 -0.66 16.14 -24.52
N THR A 20 -1.09 17.28 -25.08
CA THR A 20 -2.13 18.09 -24.45
C THR A 20 -3.50 17.47 -24.72
N GLU A 21 -4.45 17.71 -23.82
CA GLU A 21 -5.83 17.24 -23.97
C GLU A 21 -6.49 17.70 -25.28
N ASP A 22 -6.18 18.93 -25.74
CA ASP A 22 -6.67 19.44 -27.03
C ASP A 22 -6.17 18.61 -28.22
N VAL A 23 -4.91 18.20 -28.18
CA VAL A 23 -4.33 17.32 -29.22
C VAL A 23 -5.04 15.97 -29.19
N ILE A 24 -5.19 15.38 -28.00
CA ILE A 24 -5.88 14.09 -27.84
C ILE A 24 -7.34 14.19 -28.34
N ARG A 25 -8.06 15.26 -28.00
CA ARG A 25 -9.44 15.52 -28.44
C ARG A 25 -9.54 15.62 -29.95
N SER A 26 -8.59 16.30 -30.59
CA SER A 26 -8.53 16.44 -32.05
C SER A 26 -8.23 15.12 -32.78
N LEU A 27 -7.47 14.22 -32.13
CA LEU A 27 -7.04 12.93 -32.67
C LEU A 27 -7.74 11.72 -32.02
N ARG A 28 -8.90 11.95 -31.38
CA ARG A 28 -9.63 10.95 -30.56
C ARG A 28 -9.94 9.60 -31.23
N ASN A 29 -10.00 9.59 -32.57
CA ASN A 29 -10.29 8.39 -33.37
C ASN A 29 -9.01 7.62 -33.77
N GLN A 30 -7.82 8.14 -33.45
CA GLN A 30 -6.53 7.62 -33.89
C GLN A 30 -5.68 7.15 -32.70
N VAL A 31 -5.74 7.88 -31.58
CA VAL A 31 -5.01 7.56 -30.36
C VAL A 31 -5.43 6.23 -29.75
N LYS A 32 -4.51 5.61 -29.01
CA LYS A 32 -4.75 4.39 -28.24
C LYS A 32 -5.16 4.76 -26.82
N TRP A 33 -6.46 4.69 -26.53
CA TRP A 33 -7.02 5.18 -25.27
C TRP A 33 -6.45 4.52 -24.02
N ASN A 34 -6.13 3.23 -24.06
CA ASN A 34 -5.45 2.55 -22.95
C ASN A 34 -4.08 3.17 -22.65
N LEU A 35 -3.30 3.52 -23.70
CA LEU A 35 -2.00 4.19 -23.54
C LEU A 35 -2.18 5.64 -23.09
N ILE A 36 -3.20 6.34 -23.61
CA ILE A 36 -3.54 7.70 -23.18
C ILE A 36 -3.87 7.72 -21.68
N SER A 37 -4.77 6.84 -21.24
CA SER A 37 -5.20 6.73 -19.83
C SER A 37 -4.07 6.36 -18.88
N GLN A 38 -3.06 5.63 -19.35
CA GLN A 38 -1.93 5.19 -18.52
C GLN A 38 -0.80 6.22 -18.46
N TYR A 39 -0.43 6.83 -19.59
CA TYR A 39 0.83 7.56 -19.72
C TYR A 39 0.68 9.08 -19.79
N GLN A 40 -0.52 9.58 -20.13
CA GLN A 40 -0.77 11.02 -20.17
C GLN A 40 -1.30 11.53 -18.83
N ASN A 41 -1.07 12.81 -18.54
CA ASN A 41 -1.66 13.46 -17.38
C ASN A 41 -3.01 14.06 -17.79
N LEU A 42 -4.10 13.48 -17.31
CA LEU A 42 -5.47 13.83 -17.70
C LEU A 42 -6.18 14.52 -16.55
N SER A 43 -6.86 15.62 -16.84
CA SER A 43 -7.78 16.26 -15.91
C SER A 43 -9.04 15.41 -15.72
N GLU A 44 -9.66 15.55 -14.56
CA GLU A 44 -10.92 14.87 -14.23
C GLU A 44 -12.06 15.24 -15.20
N ASP A 45 -12.12 16.49 -15.65
CA ASP A 45 -13.10 16.94 -16.65
C ASP A 45 -12.90 16.22 -17.99
N PHE A 46 -11.65 16.08 -18.43
CA PHE A 46 -11.33 15.34 -19.66
C PHE A 46 -11.67 13.85 -19.55
N ILE A 47 -11.36 13.24 -18.40
CA ILE A 47 -11.70 11.83 -18.13
C ILE A 47 -13.23 11.63 -18.25
N LEU A 48 -14.04 12.56 -17.74
CA LEU A 48 -15.50 12.46 -17.84
C LEU A 48 -16.05 12.75 -19.24
N GLU A 49 -15.45 13.70 -19.96
CA GLU A 49 -15.75 13.96 -21.37
C GLU A 49 -15.59 12.68 -22.20
N PHE A 50 -14.52 11.91 -21.94
CA PHE A 50 -14.18 10.69 -22.67
C PHE A 50 -14.41 9.39 -21.88
N ARG A 51 -15.36 9.38 -20.92
CA ARG A 51 -15.61 8.24 -20.03
C ARG A 51 -15.87 6.89 -20.71
N ASN A 52 -16.38 6.91 -21.94
CA ASN A 52 -16.67 5.69 -22.71
C ASN A 52 -15.46 5.21 -23.55
N SER A 53 -14.38 5.98 -23.58
CA SER A 53 -13.18 5.68 -24.36
C SER A 53 -11.98 5.36 -23.47
N VAL A 54 -11.82 6.08 -22.36
CA VAL A 54 -10.73 5.87 -21.40
C VAL A 54 -10.77 4.47 -20.79
N ASP A 55 -9.60 3.94 -20.47
CA ASP A 55 -9.47 2.70 -19.70
C ASP A 55 -9.54 3.03 -18.21
N TRP A 56 -10.69 2.73 -17.60
CA TRP A 56 -10.94 3.02 -16.18
C TRP A 56 -9.99 2.31 -15.21
N SER A 57 -9.42 1.17 -15.59
CA SER A 57 -8.41 0.50 -14.77
C SER A 57 -7.11 1.31 -14.75
N ALA A 58 -6.68 1.79 -15.92
CA ALA A 58 -5.54 2.68 -16.04
C ALA A 58 -5.79 4.03 -15.34
N ILE A 59 -6.99 4.59 -15.46
CA ILE A 59 -7.39 5.81 -14.75
C ILE A 59 -7.25 5.64 -13.23
N CYS A 60 -7.85 4.59 -12.65
CA CYS A 60 -7.79 4.35 -11.21
C CYS A 60 -6.38 4.05 -10.69
N MET A 61 -5.48 3.54 -11.54
CA MET A 61 -4.12 3.15 -11.15
C MET A 61 -3.09 4.28 -11.32
N TYR A 62 -3.19 5.07 -12.38
CA TYR A 62 -2.10 5.95 -12.81
C TYR A 62 -2.43 7.43 -12.77
N GLN A 63 -3.72 7.81 -12.78
CA GLN A 63 -4.12 9.21 -12.62
C GLN A 63 -4.25 9.56 -11.13
N ILE A 64 -4.12 10.85 -10.81
CA ILE A 64 -4.42 11.36 -9.47
C ILE A 64 -5.90 11.74 -9.46
N LEU A 65 -6.71 10.95 -8.74
CA LEU A 65 -8.13 11.20 -8.61
C LEU A 65 -8.43 11.85 -7.26
N SER A 66 -9.19 12.95 -7.29
CA SER A 66 -9.69 13.58 -6.07
C SER A 66 -10.78 12.71 -5.43
N GLU A 67 -10.85 12.74 -4.11
CA GLU A 67 -11.90 12.05 -3.36
C GLU A 67 -13.30 12.55 -3.72
N LYS A 68 -13.44 13.83 -4.06
CA LYS A 68 -14.69 14.39 -4.56
C LYS A 68 -15.10 13.72 -5.87
N PHE A 69 -14.18 13.64 -6.84
CA PHE A 69 -14.43 12.98 -8.11
C PHE A 69 -14.85 11.53 -7.94
N MET A 70 -14.12 10.78 -7.10
CA MET A 70 -14.45 9.38 -6.81
C MET A 70 -15.82 9.24 -6.13
N SER A 71 -16.16 10.16 -5.21
CA SER A 71 -17.46 10.19 -4.52
C SER A 71 -18.63 10.49 -5.44
N GLU A 72 -18.45 11.37 -6.42
CA GLU A 72 -19.49 11.76 -7.38
C GLU A 72 -19.65 10.73 -8.52
N ASN A 73 -18.61 9.95 -8.82
CA ASN A 73 -18.56 9.05 -9.97
C ASN A 73 -18.44 7.55 -9.62
N GLN A 74 -18.94 7.14 -8.45
CA GLN A 74 -18.73 5.80 -7.85
C GLN A 74 -18.97 4.60 -8.76
N SER A 75 -19.88 4.72 -9.73
CA SER A 75 -20.22 3.62 -10.67
C SER A 75 -19.12 3.32 -11.69
N LEU A 76 -18.20 4.26 -11.90
CA LEU A 76 -17.06 4.16 -12.83
C LEU A 76 -15.78 3.72 -12.12
N ILE A 77 -15.77 3.77 -10.78
CA ILE A 77 -14.58 3.59 -9.96
C ILE A 77 -14.35 2.11 -9.64
N LEU A 78 -13.13 1.64 -9.92
CA LEU A 78 -12.65 0.32 -9.54
C LEU A 78 -12.03 0.38 -8.14
N TRP A 79 -12.88 0.22 -7.12
CA TRP A 79 -12.56 0.44 -5.70
C TRP A 79 -11.36 -0.35 -5.18
N ASP A 80 -11.12 -1.52 -5.75
CA ASP A 80 -10.01 -2.39 -5.40
C ASP A 80 -8.67 -1.79 -5.87
N LEU A 81 -8.62 -1.24 -7.09
CA LEU A 81 -7.47 -0.48 -7.58
C LEU A 81 -7.28 0.82 -6.80
N VAL A 82 -8.37 1.53 -6.51
CA VAL A 82 -8.31 2.79 -5.76
C VAL A 82 -7.73 2.58 -4.35
N SER A 83 -8.12 1.48 -3.69
CA SER A 83 -7.61 1.11 -2.36
C SER A 83 -6.08 0.90 -2.33
N GLN A 84 -5.48 0.55 -3.47
CA GLN A 84 -4.06 0.28 -3.59
C GLN A 84 -3.26 1.46 -4.14
N TYR A 85 -3.78 2.15 -5.15
CA TYR A 85 -2.99 3.08 -5.97
C TYR A 85 -3.28 4.56 -5.70
N GLN A 86 -4.44 4.90 -5.14
CA GLN A 86 -4.75 6.28 -4.76
C GLN A 86 -4.32 6.55 -3.32
N SER A 87 -4.01 7.81 -3.02
CA SER A 87 -3.79 8.27 -1.64
C SER A 87 -5.13 8.68 -1.04
N LEU A 88 -5.62 7.91 -0.06
CA LEU A 88 -6.93 8.12 0.55
C LEU A 88 -6.77 8.70 1.96
N SER A 89 -7.61 9.67 2.30
CA SER A 89 -7.79 10.14 3.67
C SER A 89 -8.51 9.09 4.51
N GLU A 90 -8.25 9.11 5.81
CA GLU A 90 -8.89 8.20 6.77
C GLU A 90 -10.41 8.43 6.81
N GLU A 91 -10.86 9.67 6.67
CA GLU A 91 -12.28 10.02 6.57
C GLU A 91 -12.94 9.38 5.33
N PHE A 92 -12.28 9.44 4.17
CA PHE A 92 -12.79 8.83 2.95
C PHE A 92 -12.80 7.30 3.06
N ILE A 93 -11.77 6.70 3.66
CA ILE A 93 -11.72 5.26 3.92
C ILE A 93 -12.95 4.82 4.74
N LEU A 94 -13.28 5.56 5.80
CA LEU A 94 -14.45 5.26 6.63
C LEU A 94 -15.77 5.49 5.91
N GLN A 95 -15.87 6.56 5.10
CA GLN A 95 -17.05 6.86 4.31
C GLN A 95 -17.37 5.74 3.32
N PHE A 96 -16.34 5.15 2.68
CA PHE A 96 -16.47 4.12 1.65
C PHE A 96 -16.03 2.72 2.10
N LYS A 97 -16.01 2.47 3.41
CA LYS A 97 -15.52 1.22 4.03
C LYS A 97 -16.08 -0.08 3.48
N ASN A 98 -17.28 -0.07 2.92
CA ASN A 98 -17.95 -1.27 2.38
C ASN A 98 -17.61 -1.52 0.89
N LYS A 99 -16.90 -0.60 0.24
CA LYS A 99 -16.46 -0.72 -1.16
C LYS A 99 -14.95 -0.95 -1.26
N LEU A 100 -14.19 -0.38 -0.35
CA LEU A 100 -12.73 -0.49 -0.32
C LEU A 100 -12.27 -1.87 0.11
N ASP A 101 -11.13 -2.28 -0.43
CA ASP A 101 -10.46 -3.53 -0.10
C ASP A 101 -9.52 -3.31 1.09
N TRP A 102 -9.90 -3.83 2.24
CA TRP A 102 -9.17 -3.62 3.49
C TRP A 102 -7.78 -4.28 3.54
N GLU A 103 -7.51 -5.33 2.76
CA GLU A 103 -6.15 -5.88 2.68
C GLU A 103 -5.22 -4.91 1.94
N ARG A 104 -5.72 -4.32 0.86
CA ARG A 104 -5.00 -3.27 0.13
C ARG A 104 -4.84 -2.00 0.97
N ILE A 105 -5.88 -1.58 1.68
CA ILE A 105 -5.80 -0.46 2.62
C ILE A 105 -4.70 -0.71 3.66
N SER A 106 -4.71 -1.89 4.29
CA SER A 106 -3.74 -2.27 5.33
C SER A 106 -2.28 -2.21 4.85
N ARG A 107 -2.05 -2.49 3.56
CA ARG A 107 -0.72 -2.56 2.97
C ARG A 107 -0.23 -1.26 2.36
N TYR A 108 -1.09 -0.56 1.64
CA TYR A 108 -0.68 0.51 0.72
C TYR A 108 -1.03 1.91 1.19
N GLN A 109 -2.06 2.07 2.04
CA GLN A 109 -2.39 3.37 2.59
C GLN A 109 -1.48 3.73 3.75
N LYS A 110 -1.33 5.03 4.01
CA LYS A 110 -0.66 5.53 5.21
C LYS A 110 -1.69 5.70 6.31
N LEU A 111 -1.61 4.85 7.34
CA LEU A 111 -2.58 4.84 8.43
C LEU A 111 -1.94 5.36 9.73
N ASN A 112 -2.65 6.22 10.43
CA ASN A 112 -2.26 6.71 11.75
C ASN A 112 -2.53 5.65 12.82
N GLY A 113 -1.76 5.73 13.91
CA GLY A 113 -1.86 4.78 15.02
C GLY A 113 -3.27 4.70 15.64
N SER A 114 -3.95 5.84 15.82
CA SER A 114 -5.33 5.88 16.34
C SER A 114 -6.32 5.21 15.40
N PHE A 115 -6.21 5.47 14.10
CA PHE A 115 -7.05 4.84 13.08
C PHE A 115 -6.89 3.32 13.09
N ILE A 116 -5.64 2.84 13.17
CA ILE A 116 -5.34 1.41 13.24
C ILE A 116 -5.98 0.79 14.48
N ILE A 117 -5.86 1.43 15.64
CA ILE A 117 -6.45 0.94 16.90
C ILE A 117 -7.98 0.87 16.80
N GLU A 118 -8.62 1.91 16.28
CA GLU A 118 -10.09 1.99 16.17
C GLU A 118 -10.69 1.04 15.12
N ASN A 119 -9.90 0.61 14.13
CA ASN A 119 -10.37 -0.22 13.01
C ASN A 119 -9.62 -1.56 12.91
N VAL A 120 -9.07 -2.02 14.03
CA VAL A 120 -8.28 -3.27 14.12
C VAL A 120 -9.04 -4.50 13.61
N ASP A 121 -10.36 -4.52 13.74
CA ASP A 121 -11.24 -5.62 13.31
C ASP A 121 -11.36 -5.74 11.78
N ARG A 122 -11.03 -4.68 11.04
CA ARG A 122 -11.12 -4.62 9.59
C ARG A 122 -9.76 -4.76 8.91
N LEU A 123 -8.70 -4.38 9.60
CA LEU A 123 -7.35 -4.39 9.07
C LEU A 123 -6.73 -5.79 9.12
N ASN A 124 -5.95 -6.11 8.10
CA ASN A 124 -5.08 -7.28 8.14
C ASN A 124 -3.83 -6.93 8.97
N MET A 125 -3.83 -7.36 10.23
CA MET A 125 -2.77 -6.98 11.18
C MET A 125 -1.38 -7.50 10.82
N THR A 126 -1.28 -8.58 10.05
CA THR A 126 0.03 -9.03 9.53
C THR A 126 0.57 -8.04 8.49
N LEU A 127 -0.28 -7.54 7.59
CA LEU A 127 0.11 -6.51 6.63
C LEU A 127 0.40 -5.18 7.31
N VAL A 128 -0.40 -4.80 8.31
CA VAL A 128 -0.17 -3.58 9.11
C VAL A 128 1.19 -3.64 9.82
N SER A 129 1.48 -4.73 10.53
CA SER A 129 2.76 -4.90 11.23
C SER A 129 3.98 -4.85 10.32
N LYS A 130 3.82 -5.26 9.05
CA LYS A 130 4.89 -5.31 8.06
C LYS A 130 5.12 -3.98 7.33
N TYR A 131 4.04 -3.31 6.93
CA TYR A 131 4.12 -2.21 5.96
C TYR A 131 3.82 -0.83 6.55
N GLN A 132 3.12 -0.75 7.69
CA GLN A 132 2.85 0.53 8.36
C GLN A 132 4.01 0.91 9.28
N THR A 133 4.18 2.20 9.56
CA THR A 133 5.08 2.66 10.62
C THR A 133 4.30 2.72 11.94
N LEU A 134 4.65 1.85 12.88
CA LEU A 134 3.94 1.75 14.15
C LEU A 134 4.75 2.34 15.31
N SER A 135 4.12 3.19 16.10
CA SER A 135 4.73 3.71 17.33
C SER A 135 4.78 2.63 18.41
N GLU A 136 5.70 2.73 19.38
CA GLU A 136 5.73 1.83 20.54
C GLU A 136 4.40 1.79 21.28
N HIS A 137 3.72 2.94 21.39
CA HIS A 137 2.41 3.03 22.01
C HIS A 137 1.36 2.20 21.25
N THR A 138 1.32 2.32 19.92
CA THR A 138 0.41 1.56 19.07
C THR A 138 0.69 0.05 19.18
N ILE A 139 1.95 -0.36 19.15
CA ILE A 139 2.35 -1.77 19.30
C ILE A 139 1.93 -2.30 20.67
N HIS A 140 2.10 -1.51 21.73
CA HIS A 140 1.72 -1.92 23.08
C HIS A 140 0.20 -2.08 23.24
N VAL A 141 -0.59 -1.14 22.71
CA VAL A 141 -2.06 -1.21 22.77
C VAL A 141 -2.58 -2.44 21.99
N LEU A 142 -1.91 -2.80 20.91
CA LEU A 142 -2.31 -3.89 20.01
C LEU A 142 -1.47 -5.16 20.20
N GLU A 143 -0.89 -5.36 21.38
CA GLU A 143 0.11 -6.42 21.63
C GLU A 143 -0.38 -7.83 21.35
N ASP A 144 -1.69 -8.07 21.49
CA ASP A 144 -2.31 -9.38 21.30
C ASP A 144 -2.67 -9.69 19.84
N VAL A 145 -2.61 -8.70 18.94
CA VAL A 145 -3.07 -8.83 17.55
C VAL A 145 -2.01 -8.49 16.52
N VAL A 146 -0.96 -7.74 16.89
CA VAL A 146 0.16 -7.47 15.98
C VAL A 146 0.92 -8.76 15.67
N ASN A 147 1.44 -8.84 14.45
CA ASN A 147 2.37 -9.90 14.09
C ASN A 147 3.77 -9.52 14.57
N TRP A 148 4.18 -10.05 15.73
CA TRP A 148 5.47 -9.75 16.36
C TRP A 148 6.67 -10.05 15.47
N ASP A 149 6.63 -11.12 14.69
CA ASP A 149 7.74 -11.47 13.79
C ASP A 149 7.90 -10.41 12.68
N GLU A 150 6.79 -9.92 12.10
CA GLU A 150 6.83 -8.82 11.14
C GLU A 150 7.27 -7.50 11.80
N ILE A 151 6.83 -7.23 13.04
CA ILE A 151 7.28 -6.06 13.83
C ILE A 151 8.81 -6.10 13.98
N PHE A 152 9.36 -7.21 14.45
CA PHE A 152 10.81 -7.34 14.65
C PHE A 152 11.58 -7.43 13.35
N LYS A 153 10.99 -7.85 12.23
CA LYS A 153 11.69 -7.89 10.95
C LYS A 153 11.72 -6.54 10.24
N HIS A 154 10.65 -5.76 10.35
CA HIS A 154 10.43 -4.59 9.50
C HIS A 154 10.39 -3.24 10.22
N GLN A 155 10.05 -3.19 11.51
CA GLN A 155 10.00 -1.91 12.24
C GLN A 155 11.38 -1.51 12.75
N GLU A 156 11.72 -0.23 12.64
CA GLU A 156 12.89 0.34 13.33
C GLU A 156 12.52 0.62 14.79
N LEU A 157 13.03 -0.21 15.71
CA LEU A 157 12.68 -0.18 17.13
C LEU A 157 13.93 -0.02 17.99
N PRO A 158 13.87 0.73 19.11
CA PRO A 158 14.97 0.81 20.05
C PRO A 158 15.33 -0.55 20.64
N SER A 159 16.62 -0.80 20.87
CA SER A 159 17.11 -2.05 21.48
C SER A 159 16.46 -2.34 22.83
N THR A 160 16.12 -1.31 23.60
CA THR A 160 15.41 -1.43 24.88
C THR A 160 14.00 -2.03 24.70
N PHE A 161 13.28 -1.60 23.67
CA PHE A 161 11.96 -2.16 23.34
C PHE A 161 12.08 -3.63 22.92
N ILE A 162 13.09 -3.96 22.10
CA ILE A 162 13.35 -5.33 21.65
C ILE A 162 13.66 -6.25 22.83
N ILE A 163 14.56 -5.83 23.74
CA ILE A 163 14.88 -6.62 24.94
C ILE A 163 13.65 -6.85 25.80
N LYS A 164 12.79 -5.83 25.94
CA LYS A 164 11.58 -5.91 26.78
C LYS A 164 10.61 -6.97 26.27
N HIS A 165 10.43 -7.11 24.96
CA HIS A 165 9.40 -7.98 24.35
C HIS A 165 9.97 -9.20 23.63
N ILE A 166 11.18 -9.63 24.00
CA ILE A 166 11.87 -10.71 23.29
C ILE A 166 11.18 -12.08 23.40
N ASP A 167 10.38 -12.28 24.45
CA ASP A 167 9.57 -13.48 24.65
C ASP A 167 8.46 -13.63 23.60
N LYS A 168 8.13 -12.55 22.87
CA LYS A 168 7.15 -12.54 21.78
C LYS A 168 7.72 -12.99 20.44
N ILE A 169 9.04 -13.13 20.33
CA ILE A 169 9.69 -13.60 19.10
C ILE A 169 9.47 -15.10 18.94
N SER A 170 8.88 -15.51 17.82
CA SER A 170 8.66 -16.93 17.53
C SER A 170 9.88 -17.56 16.86
N ASP A 171 10.59 -16.79 16.04
CA ASP A 171 11.75 -17.22 15.26
C ASP A 171 12.91 -16.21 15.40
N CYS A 172 14.07 -16.70 15.85
CA CYS A 172 15.26 -15.87 16.03
C CYS A 172 15.84 -15.33 14.71
N ASP A 173 15.52 -15.96 13.59
CA ASP A 173 15.96 -15.53 12.27
C ASP A 173 15.35 -14.16 11.87
N THR A 174 14.24 -13.77 12.51
CA THR A 174 13.64 -12.43 12.37
C THR A 174 14.60 -11.29 12.74
N LEU A 175 15.60 -11.57 13.56
CA LEU A 175 16.58 -10.59 14.03
C LEU A 175 17.90 -10.60 13.25
N GLN A 176 18.12 -11.55 12.33
CA GLN A 176 19.41 -11.70 11.62
C GLN A 176 19.84 -10.43 10.86
N ASN A 177 18.87 -9.63 10.41
CA ASN A 177 19.13 -8.40 9.66
C ASN A 177 19.18 -7.14 10.53
N LYS A 178 19.03 -7.25 11.85
CA LYS A 178 19.15 -6.12 12.77
C LYS A 178 20.55 -6.05 13.34
N TYR A 179 21.17 -4.86 13.25
CA TYR A 179 22.39 -4.59 14.00
C TYR A 179 22.04 -4.47 15.49
N LEU A 180 22.19 -5.59 16.21
CA LEU A 180 21.99 -5.67 17.64
C LEU A 180 23.35 -5.73 18.33
N HIS A 181 23.52 -4.94 19.38
CA HIS A 181 24.74 -4.98 20.19
C HIS A 181 24.88 -6.34 20.90
N ASP A 182 26.11 -6.86 21.05
CA ASP A 182 26.36 -8.20 21.63
C ASP A 182 25.65 -8.48 22.96
N GLY A 183 25.51 -7.47 23.83
CA GLY A 183 24.78 -7.61 25.09
C GLY A 183 23.28 -7.92 24.92
N VAL A 184 22.68 -7.38 23.86
CA VAL A 184 21.31 -7.69 23.45
C VAL A 184 21.27 -9.15 23.00
N ILE A 185 22.11 -9.54 22.04
CA ILE A 185 22.16 -10.92 21.49
C ILE A 185 22.32 -11.97 22.60
N ASN A 186 23.24 -11.75 23.54
CA ASN A 186 23.45 -12.63 24.68
C ASN A 186 22.22 -12.75 25.59
N THR A 187 21.48 -11.65 25.80
CA THR A 187 20.24 -11.66 26.59
C THR A 187 19.14 -12.45 25.89
N ILE A 188 19.02 -12.29 24.58
CA ILE A 188 18.06 -13.02 23.73
C ILE A 188 18.32 -14.52 23.81
N PHE A 189 19.56 -14.92 23.51
CA PHE A 189 19.97 -16.32 23.53
C PHE A 189 19.72 -16.97 24.90
N LYS A 190 20.12 -16.28 25.98
CA LYS A 190 19.91 -16.77 27.35
C LYS A 190 18.43 -16.97 27.67
N ARG A 191 17.55 -16.04 27.28
CA ARG A 191 16.10 -16.15 27.53
C ARG A 191 15.45 -17.27 26.73
N GLN A 192 15.84 -17.48 25.48
CA GLN A 192 15.31 -18.59 24.67
C GLN A 192 15.70 -19.96 25.24
N VAL A 193 16.97 -20.12 25.64
CA VAL A 193 17.43 -21.34 26.32
C VAL A 193 16.59 -21.62 27.57
N LEU A 194 16.34 -20.59 28.40
CA LEU A 194 15.51 -20.73 29.59
C LEU A 194 14.05 -21.12 29.26
N MET A 195 13.45 -20.55 28.21
CA MET A 195 12.11 -20.94 27.74
C MET A 195 12.05 -22.41 27.31
N LEU A 196 13.03 -22.86 26.51
CA LEU A 196 13.12 -24.26 26.05
C LEU A 196 13.26 -25.21 27.24
N LEU A 197 14.15 -24.90 28.19
CA LEU A 197 14.32 -25.67 29.42
C LEU A 197 13.02 -25.72 30.23
N GLY A 198 12.30 -24.60 30.37
CA GLY A 198 11.00 -24.57 31.05
C GLY A 198 9.96 -25.49 30.41
N LYS A 199 9.86 -25.50 29.07
CA LYS A 199 8.96 -26.41 28.33
C LYS A 199 9.31 -27.88 28.51
N ILE A 200 10.60 -28.21 28.65
CA ILE A 200 11.07 -29.57 28.92
C ILE A 200 10.71 -29.96 30.36
N CYS A 201 11.02 -29.10 31.34
CA CYS A 201 10.74 -29.35 32.75
C CYS A 201 9.24 -29.55 33.03
N ALA A 202 8.35 -28.86 32.31
CA ALA A 202 6.90 -29.03 32.48
C ALA A 202 6.34 -30.37 31.97
N LYS A 203 7.15 -31.17 31.25
CA LYS A 203 6.77 -32.49 30.72
C LYS A 203 7.32 -33.66 31.55
N ILE A 204 8.12 -33.37 32.57
CA ILE A 204 8.71 -34.34 33.52
C ILE A 204 7.89 -34.29 34.80
#